data_AF-A0A7C9CUF8-F1
#
_entry.id   AF-A0A7C9CUF8-F1
#
_cell.length_a   1.000
_cell.length_b   1.000
_cell.length_c   1.000
_cell.angle_alpha   90.00
_cell.angle_beta   90.00
_cell.angle_gamma   90.00
#
_symmetry.space_group_name_H-M   'P 1'
#
loop_
_entity.id
_entity.type
_entity.pdbx_description
1 polymer ?
#
loop_
_entity_poly.entity_id
_entity_poly.type
_entity_poly.pdbx_seq_one_letter_code
_entity_poly.pdbx_strand_id
1 'polypeptide(L)'
;VIKTKAITDLQNADEKKHIEAYHTLCRLFETPHLDNTRILRHLIYLKDDTLPLIHGSAETRVHVEALKRKTVLLLISDLEIFPQELMVLNHIYNESRGRPEFPYEIVWLPIVDKSAPWTEADQEKFNELQSMMPWYSLHHPKLLEPAVVRYIKEVWKFAKKMILVVLDPQGKVACPNALHMILIWGNAAYPFTAMKEEALWREETWRLELVVDDI
;
A
#
# COMPACT_ATOMS: atom_id res chain seq x y z
N VAL A 1 -5.92 25.73 -35.98
CA VAL A 1 -7.27 25.68 -35.39
C VAL A 1 -7.76 24.25 -35.18
N ILE A 2 -7.84 23.39 -36.21
CA ILE A 2 -8.33 21.99 -36.07
C ILE A 2 -7.42 21.12 -35.18
N LYS A 3 -6.08 21.21 -35.33
CA LYS A 3 -5.13 20.49 -34.46
C LYS A 3 -5.24 20.92 -32.98
N THR A 4 -5.45 22.21 -32.72
CA THR A 4 -5.56 22.76 -31.37
C THR A 4 -6.85 22.28 -30.68
N LYS A 5 -7.97 22.26 -31.40
CA LYS A 5 -9.26 21.77 -30.87
C LYS A 5 -9.21 20.27 -30.53
N ALA A 6 -8.62 19.45 -31.40
CA ALA A 6 -8.46 18.01 -31.15
C ALA A 6 -7.59 17.70 -29.92
N ILE A 7 -6.54 18.49 -29.68
CA ILE A 7 -5.68 18.35 -28.48
C ILE A 7 -6.47 18.70 -27.22
N THR A 8 -7.23 19.80 -27.23
CA THR A 8 -8.07 20.20 -26.09
C THR A 8 -9.18 19.18 -25.80
N ASP A 9 -9.82 18.63 -26.83
CA ASP A 9 -10.86 17.60 -26.68
C ASP A 9 -10.29 16.30 -26.08
N LEU A 10 -9.07 15.90 -26.48
CA LEU A 10 -8.36 14.75 -25.90
C LEU A 10 -7.97 14.98 -24.43
N GLN A 11 -7.47 16.17 -24.10
CA GLN A 11 -7.13 16.54 -22.71
C GLN A 11 -8.38 16.52 -21.81
N ASN A 12 -9.48 17.08 -22.27
CA ASN A 12 -10.76 17.09 -21.55
C ASN A 12 -11.31 15.67 -21.34
N ALA A 13 -11.16 14.79 -22.34
CA ALA A 13 -11.58 13.39 -22.23
C ALA A 13 -10.72 12.60 -21.23
N ASP A 14 -9.41 12.83 -21.21
CA ASP A 14 -8.49 12.18 -20.26
C ASP A 14 -8.75 12.65 -18.82
N GLU A 15 -8.93 13.96 -18.61
CA GLU A 15 -9.28 14.51 -17.29
C GLU A 15 -10.60 13.95 -16.75
N LYS A 16 -11.63 13.87 -17.60
CA LYS A 16 -12.91 13.26 -17.23
C LYS A 16 -12.74 11.79 -16.81
N LYS A 17 -11.92 11.03 -17.54
CA LYS A 17 -11.63 9.63 -17.21
C LYS A 17 -10.93 9.49 -15.86
N HIS A 18 -9.97 10.35 -15.53
CA HIS A 18 -9.29 10.34 -14.22
C HIS A 18 -10.25 10.66 -13.08
N ILE A 19 -11.17 11.61 -13.29
CA ILE A 19 -12.22 11.96 -12.32
C ILE A 19 -13.16 10.78 -12.08
N GLU A 20 -13.62 10.12 -13.15
CA GLU A 20 -14.49 8.94 -13.06
C GLU A 20 -13.80 7.77 -12.35
N ALA A 21 -12.52 7.53 -12.64
CA ALA A 21 -11.72 6.51 -11.98
C ALA A 21 -11.57 6.81 -10.47
N TYR A 22 -11.31 8.06 -10.09
CA TYR A 22 -11.22 8.49 -8.70
C TYR A 22 -12.53 8.25 -7.94
N HIS A 23 -13.66 8.71 -8.49
CA HIS A 23 -14.96 8.50 -7.84
C HIS A 23 -15.35 7.02 -7.77
N THR A 24 -14.95 6.24 -8.76
CA THR A 24 -15.14 4.78 -8.72
C THR A 24 -14.36 4.17 -7.58
N LEU A 25 -13.11 4.58 -7.37
CA LEU A 25 -12.29 4.12 -6.25
C LEU A 25 -12.90 4.50 -4.90
N CYS A 26 -13.38 5.74 -4.72
CA CYS A 26 -14.08 6.15 -3.50
C CYS A 26 -15.30 5.27 -3.22
N ARG A 27 -16.17 5.08 -4.21
CA ARG A 27 -17.35 4.22 -4.05
C ARG A 27 -16.97 2.78 -3.69
N LEU A 28 -15.91 2.25 -4.29
CA LEU A 28 -15.47 0.88 -4.01
C LEU A 28 -15.09 0.72 -2.53
N PHE A 29 -14.40 1.68 -1.91
CA PHE A 29 -14.05 1.59 -0.49
C PHE A 29 -15.25 1.79 0.47
N GLU A 30 -16.37 2.36 -0.02
CA GLU A 30 -17.61 2.52 0.74
C GLU A 30 -18.57 1.32 0.62
N THR A 31 -18.42 0.53 -0.45
CA THR A 31 -19.27 -0.64 -0.71
C THR A 31 -18.71 -1.92 -0.09
N PRO A 32 -19.53 -2.79 0.51
CA PRO A 32 -19.11 -4.14 0.92
C PRO A 32 -18.75 -5.02 -0.28
N HIS A 33 -17.72 -5.86 -0.13
CA HIS A 33 -17.32 -6.86 -1.15
C HIS A 33 -17.22 -8.25 -0.56
N LEU A 34 -17.33 -9.26 -1.42
CA LEU A 34 -17.12 -10.66 -1.04
C LEU A 34 -15.65 -10.96 -0.74
N ASP A 35 -14.74 -10.31 -1.47
CA ASP A 35 -13.30 -10.36 -1.28
C ASP A 35 -12.63 -9.08 -1.82
N ASN A 36 -11.37 -8.89 -1.46
CA ASN A 36 -10.57 -7.71 -1.78
C ASN A 36 -10.18 -7.57 -3.27
N THR A 37 -10.45 -8.55 -4.14
CA THR A 37 -9.91 -8.58 -5.52
C THR A 37 -10.33 -7.37 -6.34
N ARG A 38 -11.62 -7.00 -6.28
CA ARG A 38 -12.15 -5.87 -7.08
C ARG A 38 -11.50 -4.54 -6.69
N ILE A 39 -11.32 -4.29 -5.40
CA ILE A 39 -10.65 -3.09 -4.88
C ILE A 39 -9.18 -3.10 -5.31
N LEU A 40 -8.47 -4.21 -5.08
CA LEU A 40 -7.05 -4.31 -5.39
C LEU A 40 -6.78 -4.12 -6.89
N ARG A 41 -7.66 -4.60 -7.78
CA ARG A 41 -7.53 -4.33 -9.23
C ARG A 41 -7.69 -2.85 -9.57
N HIS A 42 -8.64 -2.14 -8.95
CA HIS A 42 -8.79 -0.69 -9.20
C HIS A 42 -7.66 0.13 -8.56
N LEU A 43 -7.10 -0.35 -7.45
CA LEU A 43 -6.04 0.33 -6.72
C LEU A 43 -4.65 0.08 -7.33
N ILE A 44 -4.34 -1.16 -7.69
CA ILE A 44 -3.00 -1.56 -8.14
C ILE A 44 -2.93 -1.45 -9.66
N TYR A 45 -3.73 -2.23 -10.37
CA TYR A 45 -3.74 -2.26 -11.82
C TYR A 45 -4.98 -2.98 -12.37
N LEU A 46 -5.79 -2.26 -13.15
CA LEU A 46 -7.09 -2.77 -13.60
C LEU A 46 -7.00 -3.56 -14.91
N LYS A 47 -6.01 -3.24 -15.75
CA LYS A 47 -5.83 -3.83 -17.09
C LYS A 47 -5.22 -5.23 -16.97
N ASP A 48 -5.63 -6.14 -17.84
CA ASP A 48 -5.11 -7.52 -17.90
C ASP A 48 -3.95 -7.68 -18.90
N ASP A 49 -3.35 -6.58 -19.34
CA ASP A 49 -2.27 -6.56 -20.35
C ASP A 49 -0.88 -6.85 -19.78
N THR A 50 -0.71 -6.83 -18.45
CA THR A 50 0.56 -7.13 -17.78
C THR A 50 0.35 -7.66 -16.37
N LEU A 51 1.39 -8.29 -15.82
CA LEU A 51 1.48 -8.77 -14.45
C LEU A 51 2.04 -7.64 -13.57
N PRO A 52 1.22 -6.95 -12.76
CA PRO A 52 1.62 -5.69 -12.15
C PRO A 52 2.58 -5.85 -10.97
N LEU A 53 2.58 -7.02 -10.32
CA LEU A 53 3.33 -7.25 -9.09
C LEU A 53 4.55 -8.14 -9.34
N ILE A 54 5.61 -7.94 -8.55
CA ILE A 54 6.73 -8.85 -8.36
C ILE A 54 6.63 -9.39 -6.94
N HIS A 55 6.87 -10.68 -6.74
CA HIS A 55 6.94 -11.29 -5.41
C HIS A 55 8.39 -11.55 -4.99
N GLY A 56 8.82 -10.90 -3.90
CA GLY A 56 10.20 -10.95 -3.43
C GLY A 56 11.19 -10.35 -4.42
N SER A 57 12.47 -10.70 -4.27
CA SER A 57 13.55 -10.23 -5.15
C SER A 57 13.75 -11.09 -6.40
N ALA A 58 12.99 -12.18 -6.57
CA ALA A 58 13.22 -13.19 -7.61
C ALA A 58 12.65 -12.83 -9.00
N GLU A 59 12.36 -11.55 -9.26
CA GLU A 59 11.78 -10.98 -10.50
C GLU A 59 10.51 -11.70 -11.05
N THR A 60 9.91 -12.60 -10.28
CA THR A 60 8.74 -13.36 -10.73
C THR A 60 7.53 -12.45 -10.68
N ARG A 61 7.00 -12.14 -11.87
CA ARG A 61 5.80 -11.32 -11.99
C ARG A 61 4.54 -12.13 -11.71
N VAL A 62 3.57 -11.51 -11.05
CA VAL A 62 2.32 -12.14 -10.60
C VAL A 62 1.12 -11.21 -10.72
N HIS A 63 -0.04 -11.82 -10.76
CA HIS A 63 -1.34 -11.16 -10.77
C HIS A 63 -1.76 -10.67 -9.38
N VAL A 64 -2.67 -9.69 -9.34
CA VAL A 64 -3.25 -9.16 -8.09
C VAL A 64 -4.03 -10.24 -7.34
N GLU A 65 -4.58 -11.22 -8.05
CA GLU A 65 -5.31 -12.36 -7.53
C GLU A 65 -4.51 -13.21 -6.53
N ALA A 66 -3.16 -13.11 -6.52
CA ALA A 66 -2.32 -13.72 -5.50
C ALA A 66 -2.59 -13.20 -4.06
N LEU A 67 -3.23 -12.04 -3.95
CA LEU A 67 -3.58 -11.37 -2.68
C LEU A 67 -5.04 -11.63 -2.25
N LYS A 68 -5.79 -12.41 -3.04
CA LYS A 68 -7.22 -12.64 -2.82
C LYS A 68 -7.49 -13.20 -1.42
N ARG A 69 -8.41 -12.57 -0.69
CA ARG A 69 -8.85 -12.95 0.67
C ARG A 69 -7.73 -12.94 1.74
N LYS A 70 -6.58 -12.31 1.46
CA LYS A 70 -5.54 -12.06 2.45
C LYS A 70 -5.74 -10.69 3.08
N THR A 71 -5.21 -10.50 4.29
CA THR A 71 -5.00 -9.14 4.82
C THR A 71 -3.86 -8.51 4.03
N VAL A 72 -4.06 -7.31 3.47
CA VAL A 72 -3.05 -6.66 2.62
C VAL A 72 -2.61 -5.36 3.26
N LEU A 73 -1.31 -5.28 3.56
CA LEU A 73 -0.65 -4.09 4.09
C LEU A 73 -0.04 -3.34 2.90
N LEU A 74 -0.64 -2.22 2.54
CA LEU A 74 -0.16 -1.36 1.47
C LEU A 74 0.94 -0.45 2.03
N LEU A 75 2.18 -0.78 1.71
CA LEU A 75 3.34 0.04 2.01
C LEU A 75 3.40 1.17 0.98
N ILE A 76 3.09 2.39 1.41
CA ILE A 76 3.01 3.56 0.53
C ILE A 76 4.11 4.54 0.94
N SER A 77 4.99 4.88 -0.01
CA SER A 77 6.11 5.78 0.22
C SER A 77 6.50 6.47 -1.08
N ASP A 78 7.34 7.51 -0.99
CA ASP A 78 8.17 7.91 -2.12
C ASP A 78 9.41 6.99 -2.21
N LEU A 79 10.42 7.39 -2.97
CA LEU A 79 11.68 6.67 -3.08
C LEU A 79 12.67 7.04 -1.95
N GLU A 80 12.33 7.94 -1.02
CA GLU A 80 13.20 8.39 0.06
C GLU A 80 12.99 7.57 1.35
N ILE A 81 13.02 6.23 1.23
CA ILE A 81 12.87 5.32 2.38
C ILE A 81 14.24 5.06 3.01
N PHE A 82 14.34 5.13 4.34
CA PHE A 82 15.58 4.76 5.02
C PHE A 82 15.72 3.23 5.09
N PRO A 83 16.89 2.65 4.76
CA PRO A 83 17.09 1.20 4.79
C PRO A 83 16.74 0.55 6.14
N GLN A 84 16.98 1.26 7.26
CA GLN A 84 16.68 0.78 8.60
C GLN A 84 15.17 0.55 8.81
N GLU A 85 14.32 1.41 8.23
CA GLU A 85 12.86 1.23 8.31
C GLU A 85 12.42 -0.04 7.58
N LEU A 86 13.01 -0.31 6.41
CA LEU A 86 12.76 -1.54 5.67
C LEU A 86 13.29 -2.77 6.38
N MET A 87 14.45 -2.69 7.04
CA MET A 87 15.02 -3.82 7.80
C MET A 87 14.09 -4.28 8.92
N VAL A 88 13.50 -3.36 9.68
CA VAL A 88 12.55 -3.70 10.75
C VAL A 88 11.30 -4.37 10.17
N LEU A 89 10.71 -3.81 9.11
CA LEU A 89 9.55 -4.42 8.45
C LEU A 89 9.89 -5.79 7.86
N ASN A 90 11.07 -5.96 7.27
CA ASN A 90 11.56 -7.23 6.72
C ASN A 90 11.67 -8.29 7.82
N HIS A 91 12.22 -7.95 8.97
CA HIS A 91 12.28 -8.83 10.12
C HIS A 91 10.89 -9.31 10.55
N ILE A 92 9.96 -8.37 10.79
CA ILE A 92 8.58 -8.69 11.22
C ILE A 92 7.86 -9.56 10.18
N TYR A 93 7.98 -9.21 8.89
CA TYR A 93 7.38 -9.98 7.81
C TYR A 93 7.94 -11.40 7.75
N ASN A 94 9.26 -11.57 7.83
CA ASN A 94 9.90 -12.89 7.80
C ASN A 94 9.50 -13.76 8.99
N GLU A 95 9.37 -13.21 10.19
CA GLU A 95 8.90 -13.95 11.37
C GLU A 95 7.49 -14.53 11.19
N SER A 96 6.66 -13.86 10.40
CA SER A 96 5.30 -14.33 10.09
C SER A 96 5.25 -15.40 9.00
N ARG A 97 6.34 -15.62 8.24
CA ARG A 97 6.33 -16.56 7.13
C ARG A 97 6.27 -17.99 7.63
N GLY A 98 5.45 -18.82 6.96
CA GLY A 98 5.20 -20.21 7.36
C GLY A 98 4.25 -20.36 8.55
N ARG A 99 3.72 -19.26 9.09
CA ARG A 99 2.79 -19.24 10.22
C ARG A 99 1.36 -19.00 9.73
N PRO A 100 0.47 -20.01 9.79
CA PRO A 100 -0.89 -19.88 9.28
C PRO A 100 -1.75 -18.86 10.05
N GLU A 101 -1.36 -18.50 11.27
CA GLU A 101 -2.02 -17.47 12.08
C GLU A 101 -1.83 -16.04 11.55
N PHE A 102 -0.89 -15.82 10.62
CA PHE A 102 -0.59 -14.51 10.03
C PHE A 102 -0.77 -14.49 8.51
N PRO A 103 -1.99 -14.70 7.98
CA PRO A 103 -2.26 -14.74 6.55
C PRO A 103 -2.34 -13.32 5.95
N TYR A 104 -1.27 -12.54 6.12
CA TYR A 104 -1.13 -11.21 5.56
C TYR A 104 0.04 -11.12 4.57
N GLU A 105 -0.08 -10.17 3.65
CA GLU A 105 0.97 -9.80 2.70
C GLU A 105 1.22 -8.30 2.74
N ILE A 106 2.45 -7.89 2.43
CA ILE A 106 2.79 -6.49 2.20
C ILE A 106 2.90 -6.25 0.70
N VAL A 107 2.38 -5.11 0.24
CA VAL A 107 2.48 -4.66 -1.16
C VAL A 107 3.04 -3.25 -1.19
N TRP A 108 4.19 -3.04 -1.85
CA TRP A 108 4.78 -1.73 -2.02
C TRP A 108 4.18 -0.97 -3.21
N LEU A 109 3.67 0.24 -2.92
CA LEU A 109 3.10 1.20 -3.86
C LEU A 109 3.95 2.50 -3.86
N PRO A 110 4.97 2.59 -4.72
CA PRO A 110 5.81 3.80 -4.85
C PRO A 110 5.02 4.99 -5.43
N ILE A 111 4.96 6.09 -4.69
CA ILE A 111 4.34 7.35 -5.10
C ILE A 111 5.43 8.27 -5.65
N VAL A 112 5.53 8.30 -6.98
CA VAL A 112 6.50 9.13 -7.71
C VAL A 112 5.82 10.36 -8.30
N ASP A 113 6.54 11.49 -8.34
CA ASP A 113 6.05 12.69 -9.02
C ASP A 113 6.16 12.51 -10.53
N LYS A 114 5.02 12.49 -11.22
CA LYS A 114 4.95 12.33 -12.68
C LYS A 114 5.21 13.64 -13.44
N SER A 115 5.31 14.78 -12.76
CA SER A 115 5.62 16.07 -13.38
C SER A 115 7.11 16.22 -13.69
N ALA A 116 7.98 15.50 -12.97
CA ALA A 116 9.40 15.43 -13.25
C ALA A 116 9.72 14.27 -14.21
N PRO A 117 10.76 14.41 -15.07
CA PRO A 117 11.25 13.30 -15.88
C PRO A 117 11.77 12.17 -14.99
N TRP A 118 11.42 10.92 -15.32
CA TRP A 118 11.99 9.73 -14.69
C TRP A 118 13.43 9.54 -15.18
N THR A 119 14.39 9.64 -14.27
CA THR A 119 15.83 9.56 -14.57
C THR A 119 16.38 8.15 -14.35
N GLU A 120 17.60 7.89 -14.82
CA GLU A 120 18.32 6.64 -14.52
C GLU A 120 18.57 6.48 -13.02
N ALA A 121 18.87 7.58 -12.31
CA ALA A 121 19.05 7.56 -10.86
C ALA A 121 17.75 7.18 -10.12
N ASP A 122 16.58 7.64 -10.60
CA ASP A 122 15.29 7.22 -10.04
C ASP A 122 15.05 5.71 -10.25
N GLN A 123 15.44 5.20 -11.43
CA GLN A 123 15.33 3.78 -11.74
C GLN A 123 16.25 2.92 -10.86
N GLU A 124 17.51 3.34 -10.68
CA GLU A 124 18.47 2.65 -9.81
C GLU A 124 17.95 2.61 -8.37
N LYS A 125 17.50 3.76 -7.83
CA LYS A 125 16.95 3.85 -6.48
C LYS A 125 15.71 2.98 -6.29
N PHE A 126 14.81 2.97 -7.28
CA PHE A 126 13.64 2.09 -7.28
C PHE A 126 14.04 0.61 -7.23
N ASN A 127 15.01 0.19 -8.05
CA ASN A 127 15.50 -1.18 -8.10
C ASN A 127 16.19 -1.59 -6.79
N GLU A 128 17.02 -0.72 -6.21
CA GLU A 128 17.67 -0.94 -4.92
C GLU A 128 16.63 -1.18 -3.81
N LEU A 129 15.64 -0.30 -3.69
CA LEU A 129 14.56 -0.46 -2.71
C LEU A 129 13.78 -1.76 -2.94
N GLN A 130 13.37 -2.03 -4.18
CA GLN A 130 12.65 -3.25 -4.53
C GLN A 130 13.43 -4.52 -4.19
N SER A 131 14.75 -4.53 -4.40
CA SER A 131 15.61 -5.69 -4.13
C SER A 131 15.66 -6.08 -2.65
N MET A 132 15.42 -5.13 -1.74
CA MET A 132 15.39 -5.35 -0.29
C MET A 132 14.05 -5.89 0.22
N MET A 133 13.01 -5.94 -0.63
CA MET A 133 11.66 -6.29 -0.22
C MET A 133 11.38 -7.78 -0.46
N PRO A 134 11.16 -8.58 0.60
CA PRO A 134 10.79 -10.01 0.46
C PRO A 134 9.32 -10.22 0.10
N TRP A 135 8.51 -9.15 0.13
CA TRP A 135 7.07 -9.15 -0.10
C TRP A 135 6.73 -8.70 -1.54
N TYR A 136 5.47 -8.33 -1.80
CA TYR A 136 5.05 -7.91 -3.14
C TYR A 136 5.38 -6.45 -3.41
N SER A 137 5.77 -6.12 -4.63
CA SER A 137 5.96 -4.74 -5.07
C SER A 137 5.43 -4.54 -6.47
N LEU A 138 5.07 -3.31 -6.83
CA LEU A 138 4.80 -2.99 -8.24
C LEU A 138 6.06 -3.23 -9.08
N HIS A 139 5.93 -3.82 -10.27
CA HIS A 139 7.08 -3.97 -11.16
C HIS A 139 7.56 -2.63 -11.76
N HIS A 140 6.70 -1.61 -11.77
CA HIS A 140 7.06 -0.26 -12.20
C HIS A 140 6.10 0.80 -11.62
N PRO A 141 6.57 1.96 -11.12
CA PRO A 141 5.71 3.00 -10.52
C PRO A 141 4.63 3.57 -11.46
N LYS A 142 4.92 3.65 -12.77
CA LYS A 142 3.98 4.11 -13.81
C LYS A 142 2.64 3.35 -13.84
N LEU A 143 2.57 2.14 -13.31
CA LEU A 143 1.33 1.35 -13.27
C LEU A 143 0.25 1.99 -12.39
N LEU A 144 0.64 2.75 -11.36
CA LEU A 144 -0.32 3.48 -10.54
C LEU A 144 -0.96 4.58 -11.35
N GLU A 145 -2.25 4.44 -11.64
CA GLU A 145 -3.02 5.43 -12.36
C GLU A 145 -3.10 6.76 -11.56
N PRO A 146 -3.12 7.93 -12.23
CA PRO A 146 -3.16 9.24 -11.54
C PRO A 146 -4.31 9.37 -10.54
N ALA A 147 -5.46 8.79 -10.84
CA ALA A 147 -6.62 8.76 -9.95
C ALA A 147 -6.33 8.04 -8.61
N VAL A 148 -5.55 6.96 -8.64
CA VAL A 148 -5.12 6.23 -7.43
C VAL A 148 -4.16 7.09 -6.62
N VAL A 149 -3.15 7.69 -7.27
CA VAL A 149 -2.20 8.57 -6.60
C VAL A 149 -2.92 9.75 -5.92
N ARG A 150 -3.91 10.33 -6.60
CA ARG A 150 -4.77 11.38 -6.05
C ARG A 150 -5.52 10.89 -4.82
N TYR A 151 -6.16 9.73 -4.89
CA TYR A 151 -6.87 9.13 -3.75
C TYR A 151 -5.95 8.90 -2.55
N ILE A 152 -4.76 8.34 -2.76
CA ILE A 152 -3.76 8.10 -1.72
C ILE A 152 -3.35 9.41 -1.02
N LYS A 153 -3.11 10.49 -1.79
CA LYS A 153 -2.76 11.80 -1.24
C LYS A 153 -3.93 12.48 -0.52
N GLU A 154 -5.12 12.47 -1.11
CA GLU A 154 -6.27 13.24 -0.60
C GLU A 154 -7.04 12.51 0.51
N VAL A 155 -7.21 11.19 0.41
CA VAL A 155 -8.03 10.38 1.33
C VAL A 155 -7.17 9.75 2.40
N TRP A 156 -6.08 9.08 2.03
CA TRP A 156 -5.13 8.48 2.99
C TRP A 156 -4.07 9.46 3.50
N LYS A 157 -4.14 10.72 3.07
CA LYS A 157 -3.32 11.83 3.58
C LYS A 157 -1.81 11.59 3.46
N PHE A 158 -1.39 10.85 2.44
CA PHE A 158 0.04 10.65 2.17
C PHE A 158 0.73 11.98 1.81
N ALA A 159 1.75 12.33 2.60
CA ALA A 159 2.55 13.55 2.43
C ALA A 159 4.05 13.23 2.64
N LYS A 160 4.61 12.38 1.78
CA LYS A 160 6.01 11.91 1.72
C LYS A 160 6.39 10.81 2.73
N LYS A 161 6.05 10.98 4.01
CA LYS A 161 6.37 9.95 5.01
C LYS A 161 5.67 8.64 4.66
N MET A 162 6.42 7.55 4.76
CA MET A 162 5.91 6.20 4.56
C MET A 162 4.69 5.95 5.47
N ILE A 163 3.64 5.38 4.90
CA ILE A 163 2.45 4.93 5.61
C ILE A 163 2.15 3.48 5.26
N LEU A 164 1.43 2.81 6.15
CA LEU A 164 1.06 1.40 5.98
C LEU A 164 -0.45 1.23 6.13
N VAL A 165 -1.17 1.24 5.02
CA VAL A 165 -2.63 1.13 5.03
C VAL A 165 -3.01 -0.35 5.08
N VAL A 166 -3.86 -0.75 6.02
CA VAL A 166 -4.29 -2.15 6.17
C VAL A 166 -5.65 -2.35 5.51
N LEU A 167 -5.71 -3.28 4.57
CA LEU A 167 -6.94 -3.79 4.00
C LEU A 167 -7.24 -5.18 4.55
N ASP A 168 -8.48 -5.39 5.00
CA ASP A 168 -8.95 -6.71 5.40
C ASP A 168 -9.17 -7.64 4.18
N PRO A 169 -9.47 -8.94 4.38
CA PRO A 169 -9.77 -9.87 3.29
C PRO A 169 -10.91 -9.47 2.34
N GLN A 170 -11.80 -8.56 2.75
CA GLN A 170 -12.90 -8.01 1.94
C GLN A 170 -12.50 -6.70 1.24
N GLY A 171 -11.31 -6.17 1.54
CA GLY A 171 -10.76 -4.95 0.95
C GLY A 171 -11.16 -3.68 1.69
N LYS A 172 -11.79 -3.79 2.88
CA LYS A 172 -12.11 -2.63 3.71
C LYS A 172 -10.85 -2.13 4.41
N VAL A 173 -10.73 -0.81 4.55
CA VAL A 173 -9.65 -0.21 5.34
C VAL A 173 -9.87 -0.54 6.82
N ALA A 174 -8.98 -1.37 7.36
CA ALA A 174 -8.99 -1.82 8.74
C ALA A 174 -8.18 -0.90 9.67
N CYS A 175 -7.11 -0.31 9.12
CA CYS A 175 -6.35 0.76 9.74
C CYS A 175 -5.77 1.67 8.65
N PRO A 176 -6.00 3.00 8.69
CA PRO A 176 -5.49 3.92 7.68
C PRO A 176 -3.98 4.12 7.76
N ASN A 177 -3.34 3.88 8.91
CA ASN A 177 -1.89 3.84 9.03
C ASN A 177 -1.44 2.98 10.22
N ALA A 178 -1.07 1.74 9.95
CA ALA A 178 -0.62 0.77 10.95
C ALA A 178 0.89 0.83 11.22
N LEU A 179 1.64 1.77 10.63
CA LEU A 179 3.10 1.76 10.69
C LEU A 179 3.61 1.74 12.15
N HIS A 180 3.13 2.66 13.00
CA HIS A 180 3.56 2.71 14.40
C HIS A 180 3.18 1.45 15.18
N MET A 181 1.94 0.98 15.02
CA MET A 181 1.49 -0.25 15.66
C MET A 181 2.38 -1.46 15.29
N ILE A 182 2.75 -1.60 14.02
CA ILE A 182 3.62 -2.69 13.59
C ILE A 182 5.04 -2.54 14.13
N LEU A 183 5.59 -1.32 14.14
CA LEU A 183 6.94 -1.09 14.66
C LEU A 183 7.04 -1.35 16.17
N ILE A 184 5.96 -1.15 16.94
CA ILE A 184 5.95 -1.36 18.39
C ILE A 184 5.70 -2.84 18.73
N TRP A 185 4.67 -3.45 18.14
CA TRP A 185 4.20 -4.78 18.56
C TRP A 185 4.45 -5.91 17.54
N GLY A 186 4.99 -5.60 16.37
CA GLY A 186 5.24 -6.58 15.32
C GLY A 186 4.01 -7.42 14.99
N ASN A 187 4.18 -8.73 14.86
CA ASN A 187 3.09 -9.66 14.55
C ASN A 187 2.02 -9.80 15.64
N ALA A 188 2.31 -9.40 16.89
CA ALA A 188 1.30 -9.39 17.96
C ALA A 188 0.17 -8.39 17.71
N ALA A 189 0.39 -7.42 16.82
CA ALA A 189 -0.61 -6.47 16.37
C ALA A 189 -1.56 -7.01 15.30
N TYR A 190 -1.36 -8.21 14.75
CA TYR A 190 -2.33 -8.81 13.83
C TYR A 190 -3.72 -8.91 14.51
N PRO A 191 -4.84 -8.55 13.85
CA PRO A 191 -5.02 -8.25 12.41
C PRO A 191 -4.80 -6.79 11.99
N PHE A 192 -4.02 -6.03 12.75
CA PHE A 192 -3.61 -4.65 12.45
C PHE A 192 -4.81 -3.69 12.28
N THR A 193 -5.81 -3.86 13.13
CA THR A 193 -7.00 -2.99 13.16
C THR A 193 -6.80 -1.88 14.19
N ALA A 194 -7.47 -0.75 14.01
CA ALA A 194 -7.49 0.31 15.03
C ALA A 194 -7.99 -0.22 16.40
N MET A 195 -8.96 -1.14 16.40
CA MET A 195 -9.46 -1.76 17.63
C MET A 195 -8.41 -2.64 18.33
N LYS A 196 -7.55 -3.31 17.57
CA LYS A 196 -6.42 -4.09 18.11
C LYS A 196 -5.34 -3.18 18.67
N GLU A 197 -5.06 -2.05 18.00
CA GLU A 197 -4.16 -1.02 18.50
C GLU A 197 -4.60 -0.46 19.86
N GLU A 198 -5.87 -0.07 19.98
CA GLU A 198 -6.44 0.41 21.25
C GLU A 198 -6.36 -0.63 22.37
N ALA A 199 -6.52 -1.91 22.05
CA ALA A 199 -6.41 -2.98 23.04
C ALA A 199 -4.96 -3.17 23.52
N LEU A 200 -3.99 -3.09 22.62
CA LEU A 200 -2.56 -3.19 22.96
C LEU A 200 -2.10 -2.00 23.79
N TRP A 201 -2.51 -0.78 23.45
CA TRP A 201 -2.21 0.40 24.27
C TRP A 201 -2.78 0.31 25.67
N ARG A 202 -4.02 -0.18 25.81
CA ARG A 202 -4.62 -0.43 27.12
C ARG A 202 -3.76 -1.40 27.92
N GLU A 203 -3.43 -2.56 27.36
CA GLU A 203 -2.61 -3.56 28.05
C GLU A 203 -1.23 -3.01 28.48
N GLU A 204 -0.56 -2.25 27.63
CA GLU A 204 0.75 -1.66 27.97
C GLU A 204 0.63 -0.61 29.09
N THR A 205 -0.40 0.22 29.04
CA THR A 205 -0.67 1.22 30.09
C THR A 205 -0.94 0.54 31.43
N TRP A 206 -1.76 -0.51 31.44
CA TRP A 206 -2.01 -1.31 32.65
C TRP A 206 -0.73 -1.93 33.22
N ARG A 207 0.18 -2.43 32.37
CA ARG A 207 1.46 -2.98 32.84
C ARG A 207 2.35 -1.92 33.50
N LEU A 208 2.38 -0.71 32.96
CA LEU A 208 3.16 0.39 33.53
C LEU A 208 2.59 0.86 34.88
N GLU A 209 1.26 0.93 35.03
CA GLU A 209 0.61 1.28 36.31
C GLU A 209 0.95 0.27 37.41
N LEU A 210 0.86 -1.04 37.10
CA LEU A 210 1.21 -2.09 38.06
C LEU A 210 2.67 -2.01 38.54
N VAL A 211 3.61 -1.64 37.67
CA VAL A 211 5.03 -1.48 38.04
C VAL A 211 5.25 -0.27 38.95
N VAL A 212 4.44 0.78 38.81
CA VAL A 212 4.54 1.98 39.64
C VAL A 212 3.93 1.76 41.03
N ASP A 213 2.87 0.96 41.14
CA ASP A 213 2.22 0.64 42.42
C ASP A 213 3.04 -0.30 43.32
N ASP A 214 4.04 -1.00 42.76
CA ASP A 214 4.95 -1.90 43.49
C ASP A 214 6.23 -1.21 44.03
N ILE A 215 6.30 0.14 43.98
CA ILE A 215 7.43 0.96 44.47
C ILE A 215 6.99 1.84 45.64
#